data_AF-A0A5Q2TNI5-F1
#
_entry.id   AF-A0A5Q2TNI5-F1
#
_cell.length_a   1.000
_cell.length_b   1.000
_cell.length_c   1.000
_cell.angle_alpha   90.00
_cell.angle_beta   90.00
_cell.angle_gamma   90.00
#
_symmetry.space_group_name_H-M   'P 1'
#
loop_
_entity.id
_entity.type
_entity.pdbx_description
1 polymer ?
#
loop_
_entity_poly.entity_id
_entity_poly.type
_entity_poly.pdbx_seq_one_letter_code
_entity_poly.pdbx_strand_id
1 'polypeptide(L)' 'MHYKVNNWNVGVGNISIIGVSGSSLFIVGDSHEIQLSSLFDTPPESFIVGADTNEREDELIDHDATND' A
#
# COMPACT_ATOMS: atom_id res chain seq x y z
N MET A 1 28.50 23.53 -29.18
CA MET A 1 28.80 23.90 -27.77
C MET A 1 29.26 22.64 -27.05
N HIS A 2 30.42 22.66 -26.39
CA HIS A 2 30.97 21.48 -25.70
C HIS A 2 30.74 21.65 -24.20
N TYR A 3 29.73 20.98 -23.64
CA TYR A 3 29.41 21.04 -22.21
C TYR A 3 30.02 19.81 -21.52
N LYS A 4 30.96 20.01 -20.59
CA LYS A 4 31.62 18.94 -19.82
C LYS A 4 31.16 19.03 -18.36
N VAL A 5 30.24 18.15 -17.97
CA VAL A 5 29.82 17.99 -16.58
C VAL A 5 30.79 17.03 -15.90
N ASN A 6 31.42 17.44 -14.79
CA ASN A 6 32.23 16.57 -13.97
C ASN A 6 31.48 16.34 -12.64
N ASN A 7 30.88 15.17 -12.46
CA ASN A 7 30.38 14.75 -11.15
C ASN A 7 31.58 14.31 -10.31
N TRP A 8 31.89 15.08 -9.26
CA TRP A 8 32.89 14.71 -8.27
C TRP A 8 32.31 13.68 -7.28
N ASN A 9 33.03 13.37 -6.20
CA ASN A 9 32.55 12.41 -5.22
C ASN A 9 31.24 12.90 -4.56
N VAL A 10 30.20 12.08 -4.59
CA VAL A 10 28.95 12.38 -3.88
C VAL A 10 29.22 12.17 -2.39
N GLY A 11 29.40 13.27 -1.66
CA GLY A 11 29.68 13.27 -0.21
C GLY A 11 28.42 12.95 0.58
N VAL A 12 28.08 11.67 0.67
CA VAL A 12 26.95 11.22 1.48
C VAL A 12 27.41 11.00 2.92
N GLY A 13 26.90 11.82 3.83
CA GLY A 13 27.09 11.66 5.27
C GLY A 13 26.24 10.51 5.83
N ASN A 14 25.90 10.56 7.11
CA ASN A 14 25.03 9.55 7.70
C ASN A 14 23.58 9.72 7.21
N ILE A 15 22.99 8.64 6.70
CA ILE A 15 21.56 8.56 6.38
C ILE A 15 20.93 7.52 7.30
N SER A 16 19.87 7.91 8.00
CA SER A 16 19.07 7.02 8.85
C SER A 16 17.64 6.97 8.35
N ILE A 17 17.23 5.83 7.78
CA ILE A 17 15.87 5.58 7.30
C ILE A 17 15.19 4.65 8.30
N ILE A 18 14.14 5.15 8.96
CA ILE A 18 13.39 4.42 10.00
C ILE A 18 12.22 3.61 9.44
N GLY A 19 11.89 3.79 8.16
CA GLY A 19 10.86 3.06 7.45
C GLY A 19 10.62 3.63 6.05
N VAL A 20 10.13 2.79 5.15
CA VAL A 20 9.63 3.15 3.81
C VAL A 20 8.28 2.48 3.61
N SER A 21 7.34 3.13 2.93
CA SER A 21 6.04 2.52 2.59
C SER A 21 6.15 1.63 1.34
N GLY A 22 5.08 0.92 1.00
CA GLY A 22 4.94 0.32 -0.33
C GLY A 22 5.15 1.36 -1.44
N SER A 23 5.79 0.97 -2.53
CA SER A 23 6.11 1.83 -3.67
C SER A 23 6.99 3.05 -3.36
N SER A 24 8.03 2.89 -2.53
CA SER A 24 8.97 3.98 -2.20
C SER A 24 10.32 3.85 -2.90
N LEU A 25 10.93 4.98 -3.26
CA LEU A 25 12.29 5.07 -3.79
C LEU A 25 13.08 6.15 -3.04
N PHE A 26 14.26 5.78 -2.52
CA PHE A 26 15.24 6.72 -1.99
C PHE A 26 16.48 6.69 -2.89
N ILE A 27 16.86 7.85 -3.42
CA ILE A 27 17.98 7.97 -4.37
C ILE A 27 18.95 9.07 -3.92
N VAL A 28 20.25 8.79 -4.08
CA VAL A 28 21.33 9.74 -3.86
C VAL A 28 22.23 9.75 -5.10
N GLY A 29 22.39 10.92 -5.71
CA GLY A 29 22.97 11.08 -7.04
C GLY A 29 21.91 11.45 -8.07
N ASP A 30 22.28 11.44 -9.35
CA ASP A 30 21.40 11.79 -10.45
C ASP A 30 20.80 10.55 -11.13
N SER A 31 19.55 10.68 -11.58
CA SER A 31 18.92 9.76 -12.51
C SER A 31 18.42 10.52 -13.72
N HIS A 32 18.62 9.96 -14.91
CA HIS A 32 18.11 10.54 -16.14
C HIS A 32 16.59 10.35 -16.28
N GLU A 33 16.11 9.18 -15.86
CA GLU A 33 14.69 8.84 -15.86
C GLU A 33 14.39 7.84 -14.74
N ILE A 34 13.25 8.01 -14.08
CA ILE A 34 12.73 7.06 -13.10
C ILE A 34 11.29 6.74 -13.49
N GLN A 35 11.06 5.51 -13.96
CA GLN A 35 9.73 5.01 -14.27
C GLN A 35 9.27 4.08 -13.16
N LEU A 36 8.18 4.44 -12.48
CA LEU A 36 7.53 3.62 -11.46
C LEU A 36 6.17 3.20 -12.00
N SER A 37 5.88 1.91 -11.96
CA SER A 37 4.57 1.37 -12.30
C SER A 37 4.00 0.62 -11.09
N SER A 38 2.71 0.78 -10.88
CA SER A 38 1.95 -0.01 -9.91
C SER A 38 0.72 -0.55 -10.62
N LEU A 39 0.55 -1.87 -10.58
CA LEU A 39 -0.65 -2.53 -11.06
C LEU A 39 -1.33 -3.18 -9.85
N PHE A 40 -2.60 -2.85 -9.65
CA PHE A 40 -3.44 -3.62 -8.74
C PHE A 40 -3.94 -4.83 -9.52
N ASP A 41 -3.58 -6.03 -9.05
CA ASP A 41 -4.00 -7.30 -9.66
C ASP A 41 -5.35 -7.79 -9.13
N THR A 42 -6.10 -6.91 -8.45
CA THR A 42 -7.42 -7.22 -7.92
C THR A 42 -8.47 -6.90 -8.99
N PRO A 43 -9.21 -7.89 -9.52
CA PRO A 43 -10.35 -7.63 -10.39
C PRO A 43 -11.33 -6.66 -9.70
N PRO A 44 -12.10 -5.83 -10.45
CA PRO A 44 -13.07 -4.89 -9.87
C PRO A 44 -14.04 -5.55 -8.89
N GLU A 45 -14.38 -6.82 -9.11
CA GLU A 45 -15.30 -7.62 -8.30
C GLU A 45 -14.68 -8.08 -6.97
N SER A 46 -13.36 -8.08 -6.87
CA SER A 46 -12.60 -8.44 -5.66
C SER A 46 -12.24 -7.22 -4.80
N PHE A 47 -12.69 -6.02 -5.18
CA PHE A 47 -12.56 -4.81 -4.38
C PHE A 47 -13.57 -4.83 -3.22
N ILE A 48 -13.21 -5.49 -2.12
CA ILE A 48 -14.04 -5.56 -0.91
C ILE A 48 -13.96 -4.22 -0.18
N VAL A 49 -14.92 -3.33 -0.46
CA VAL A 49 -15.18 -2.16 0.39
C VAL A 49 -15.85 -2.65 1.66
N GLY A 50 -15.11 -2.61 2.78
CA GLY A 50 -15.63 -2.57 4.15
C GLY A 50 -16.87 -3.43 4.42
N ALA A 51 -16.71 -4.75 4.47
CA ALA A 51 -17.66 -5.59 5.18
C ALA A 51 -17.27 -5.56 6.66
N ASP A 52 -17.79 -4.58 7.42
CA ASP A 52 -17.82 -4.67 8.87
C ASP A 52 -19.26 -4.57 9.39
N THR A 53 -19.72 -5.78 9.77
CA THR A 53 -20.52 -6.11 10.95
C THR A 53 -21.93 -5.55 11.07
N ASN A 54 -22.92 -6.39 10.73
CA ASN A 54 -24.07 -6.70 11.60
C ASN A 54 -24.84 -7.92 11.06
N GLU A 55 -24.22 -9.09 11.10
CA GLU A 55 -24.99 -10.34 11.12
C GLU A 55 -24.92 -10.86 12.56
N ARG A 56 -25.90 -10.44 13.38
CA ARG A 56 -26.12 -11.05 14.68
C ARG A 56 -26.78 -12.40 14.46
N GLU A 57 -26.03 -13.40 14.90
CA GLU A 57 -26.34 -14.80 15.15
C GLU A 57 -27.82 -15.03 15.49
N ASP A 58 -28.46 -15.89 14.69
CA ASP A 58 -29.38 -16.95 15.08
C ASP A 58 -29.99 -16.83 16.50
N GLU A 59 -31.07 -16.06 16.63
CA GLU A 59 -32.05 -16.28 17.70
C GLU A 59 -32.78 -17.61 17.43
N LEU A 60 -32.17 -18.71 17.86
CA LEU A 60 -32.88 -19.94 18.19
C LEU A 60 -33.80 -19.68 19.39
N ILE A 61 -34.96 -19.06 19.14
CA ILE A 61 -36.06 -19.05 20.11
C ILE A 61 -36.83 -20.35 19.88
N ASP A 62 -36.45 -21.37 20.64
CA ASP A 62 -37.32 -22.50 20.93
C ASP A 62 -38.45 -21.97 21.83
N HIS A 63 -39.56 -21.54 21.21
CA HIS A 63 -40.76 -21.13 21.94
C HIS A 63 -41.55 -22.40 22.27
N ASP A 64 -41.06 -23.10 23.29
CA ASP A 64 -41.86 -24.10 23.98
C ASP A 64 -43.11 -23.40 24.54
N ALA A 65 -44.26 -24.02 24.28
CA ALA A 65 -45.58 -23.75 24.88
C ALA A 65 -46.31 -22.42 24.57
N THR A 66 -47.22 -22.46 23.58
CA THR A 66 -48.59 -21.92 23.76
C THR A 66 -49.63 -22.75 22.97
N ASN A 67 -50.39 -23.55 23.71
CA ASN A 67 -51.84 -23.81 23.61
C ASN A 67 -52.50 -23.94 22.22
N ASP A 68 -52.81 -25.17 21.81
CA ASP A 68 -54.17 -25.78 21.86
C ASP A 68 -54.09 -27.29 21.53
#